data_AF-A0A7S4JRI5-F1
#
_entry.id   AF-A0A7S4JRI5-F1
#
_cell.length_a   1.000
_cell.length_b   1.000
_cell.length_c   1.000
_cell.angle_alpha   90.00
_cell.angle_beta   90.00
_cell.angle_gamma   90.00
#
_symmetry.space_group_name_H-M   'P 1'
#
loop_
_entity.id
_entity.type
_entity.pdbx_description
1 polymer ?
#
loop_
_entity_poly.entity_id
_entity_poly.type
_entity_poly.pdbx_seq_one_letter_code
_entity_poly.pdbx_strand_id
1 'polypeptide(L)'
;GMEGSEGSLVEQNRSLYISVEGLAGRKRRRVVDAGRGGERTRKSCMLGTGRSSHSDMAANVDGPTLHILDLLASCFHKSPVYITDALVSHLTTHHSVPSTNEYKEILPRRSMFDFDLTIQSRFQETPALMCVIELISHHPNQLKRCWAYLRSLLASCIGTWHSTKETKLNPQKHGQLLATTCQVLEAMARADWLQSPWNMASEVVQELPPAEIVRLLQAVWETLIKFPPQAGPYSPSKQKAEVTRLKPIFVDNIVALAPLYARFFPATKDQLLGHAEPPRL
;
A
#
# COMPACT_ATOMS: atom_id res chain seq x y z
N GLY A 1 -14.24 38.01 65.28
CA GLY A 1 -13.46 37.10 64.43
C GLY A 1 -12.56 37.97 63.60
N MET A 2 -11.27 38.02 63.93
CA MET A 2 -10.21 37.22 63.29
C MET A 2 -9.95 37.76 61.87
N GLU A 3 -8.96 38.65 61.70
CA GLU A 3 -7.54 38.33 61.37
C GLU A 3 -7.42 37.79 59.92
N GLY A 4 -6.57 38.30 59.02
CA GLY A 4 -5.53 39.32 59.07
C GLY A 4 -4.76 39.43 57.73
N SER A 5 -3.89 40.45 57.67
CA SER A 5 -2.74 40.68 56.75
C SER A 5 -3.03 40.88 55.25
N GLU A 6 -2.86 42.04 54.61
CA GLU A 6 -1.83 43.11 54.63
C GLU A 6 -0.39 42.69 54.29
N GLY A 7 0.21 43.52 53.41
CA GLY A 7 1.60 43.52 52.93
C GLY A 7 1.66 43.30 51.41
N SER A 8 2.19 44.17 50.56
CA SER A 8 2.98 45.41 50.65
C SER A 8 3.01 45.95 49.20
N LEU A 9 2.56 47.15 48.85
CA LEU A 9 3.26 48.44 48.97
C LEU A 9 4.79 48.40 48.69
N VAL A 10 5.19 49.22 47.71
CA VAL A 10 6.54 49.75 47.44
C VAL A 10 7.53 48.85 46.70
N GLU A 11 7.64 49.04 45.38
CA GLU A 11 8.87 49.51 44.72
C GLU A 11 8.55 49.98 43.29
N GLN A 12 8.53 51.30 43.07
CA GLN A 12 9.49 52.03 42.23
C GLN A 12 9.34 51.68 40.74
N ASN A 13 8.54 52.39 39.95
CA ASN A 13 8.65 53.81 39.57
C ASN A 13 10.06 54.17 39.04
N ARG A 14 10.07 54.77 37.84
CA ARG A 14 11.19 55.41 37.12
C ARG A 14 12.07 54.45 36.30
N SER A 15 12.42 54.72 35.04
CA SER A 15 12.41 56.01 34.34
C SER A 15 13.03 55.87 32.95
N LEU A 16 12.44 56.59 31.99
CA LEU A 16 13.06 57.33 30.87
C LEU A 16 13.77 56.51 29.77
N TYR A 17 13.33 56.57 28.51
CA TYR A 17 13.50 57.72 27.59
C TYR A 17 14.89 58.39 27.67
N ILE A 18 15.85 57.86 26.91
CA ILE A 18 17.03 58.60 26.40
C ILE A 18 17.30 58.01 25.00
N SER A 19 16.86 58.68 23.94
CA SER A 19 17.50 59.78 23.20
C SER A 19 18.32 59.25 22.01
N VAL A 20 17.82 59.62 20.83
CA VAL A 20 18.48 59.53 19.54
C VAL A 20 19.60 60.58 19.50
N GLU A 21 20.58 60.34 18.63
CA GLU A 21 21.65 61.23 18.15
C GLU A 21 23.01 61.14 18.85
N GLY A 22 24.01 60.68 18.07
CA GLY A 22 25.39 60.54 18.50
C GLY A 22 26.30 59.94 17.41
N LEU A 23 26.42 60.66 16.29
CA LEU A 23 27.60 60.82 15.42
C LEU A 23 28.59 59.65 15.20
N ALA A 24 28.72 59.33 13.91
CA ALA A 24 29.97 59.18 13.17
C ALA A 24 30.87 57.94 13.41
N GLY A 25 31.04 57.18 12.32
CA GLY A 25 32.38 56.72 11.96
C GLY A 25 32.54 55.22 11.69
N ARG A 26 32.65 54.90 10.40
CA ARG A 26 33.69 54.01 9.85
C ARG A 26 33.73 52.54 10.33
N LYS A 27 33.54 51.68 9.31
CA LYS A 27 34.52 50.69 8.79
C LYS A 27 34.09 49.22 8.95
N ARG A 28 33.89 48.63 7.77
CA ARG A 28 33.92 47.20 7.40
C ARG A 28 34.61 46.30 8.43
N ARG A 29 33.96 45.19 8.78
CA ARG A 29 34.56 43.84 8.82
C ARG A 29 33.46 42.77 8.90
N ARG A 30 33.53 41.80 7.99
CA ARG A 30 32.89 40.49 8.16
C ARG A 30 33.57 39.80 9.33
N VAL A 31 32.80 39.29 10.27
CA VAL A 31 33.23 38.23 11.19
C VAL A 31 32.07 37.25 11.32
N VAL A 32 32.43 35.99 11.07
CA VAL A 32 31.68 34.76 11.32
C VAL A 32 31.63 34.57 12.82
N ASP A 33 30.45 34.33 13.43
CA ASP A 33 30.37 33.37 14.53
C ASP A 33 28.96 32.91 14.92
N ALA A 34 29.01 31.74 15.56
CA ALA A 34 28.03 30.83 16.11
C ALA A 34 26.76 31.39 16.77
N GLY A 35 25.64 30.70 16.50
CA GLY A 35 24.35 30.90 17.17
C GLY A 35 23.63 29.58 17.44
N ARG A 36 24.04 28.93 18.54
CA ARG A 36 23.32 28.00 19.44
C ARG A 36 22.22 27.10 18.85
N GLY A 37 22.55 25.81 18.80
CA GLY A 37 21.59 24.72 18.69
C GLY A 37 20.68 24.65 19.92
N GLY A 38 19.37 24.62 19.67
CA GLY A 38 18.36 24.27 20.67
C GLY A 38 18.24 22.76 20.78
N GLU A 39 18.50 22.24 21.97
CA GLU A 39 18.25 20.87 22.39
C GLU A 39 16.77 20.49 22.15
N ARG A 40 16.54 19.53 21.25
CA ARG A 40 15.33 18.69 21.29
C ARG A 40 15.74 17.32 21.80
N THR A 41 15.39 17.09 23.05
CA THR A 41 15.39 15.80 23.74
C THR A 41 14.73 14.73 22.87
N ARG A 42 15.58 13.88 22.26
CA ARG A 42 15.15 12.64 21.62
C ARG A 42 14.73 11.66 22.72
N LYS A 43 13.44 11.38 22.83
CA LYS A 43 12.96 10.20 23.55
C LYS A 43 13.38 8.97 22.76
N SER A 44 14.26 8.19 23.39
CA SER A 44 14.66 6.84 23.01
C SER A 44 13.42 5.97 22.81
N CYS A 45 13.30 5.30 21.67
CA CYS A 45 12.47 4.11 21.56
C CYS A 45 13.39 2.96 21.14
N MET A 46 13.37 1.91 21.96
CA MET A 46 14.34 0.83 21.96
C MET A 46 14.27 0.00 20.68
N LEU A 47 15.45 -0.35 20.17
CA LEU A 47 15.65 -1.29 19.08
C LEU A 47 15.24 -2.70 19.54
N GLY A 48 14.19 -3.24 18.94
CA GLY A 48 13.90 -4.66 18.96
C GLY A 48 14.68 -5.36 17.86
N THR A 49 15.76 -6.04 18.24
CA THR A 49 16.46 -7.00 17.38
C THR A 49 15.65 -8.31 17.33
N GLY A 50 15.10 -8.65 16.18
CA GLY A 50 14.42 -9.94 15.96
C GLY A 50 14.58 -10.39 14.51
N ARG A 51 15.21 -11.54 14.32
CA ARG A 51 15.30 -12.26 13.05
C ARG A 51 14.01 -13.10 12.86
N SER A 52 13.64 -13.26 11.57
CA SER A 52 13.04 -14.44 10.92
C SER A 52 11.55 -14.44 10.52
N SER A 53 11.37 -14.81 9.24
CA SER A 53 10.27 -15.52 8.55
C SER A 53 8.94 -14.81 8.25
N HIS A 54 8.79 -14.41 6.98
CA HIS A 54 7.63 -14.66 6.10
C HIS A 54 6.26 -14.86 6.77
N SER A 55 5.75 -13.86 7.51
CA SER A 55 4.30 -13.62 7.78
C SER A 55 3.98 -12.33 8.59
N ASP A 56 4.93 -11.41 8.79
CA ASP A 56 4.90 -10.45 9.91
C ASP A 56 4.04 -9.17 9.73
N MET A 57 2.95 -9.18 8.95
CA MET A 57 1.99 -8.05 8.97
C MET A 57 0.71 -8.33 9.76
N ALA A 58 0.43 -9.61 10.05
CA ALA A 58 -0.37 -9.94 11.23
C ALA A 58 0.32 -9.45 12.53
N ALA A 59 1.62 -9.15 12.50
CA ALA A 59 2.41 -8.72 13.66
C ALA A 59 2.25 -7.23 14.03
N ASN A 60 1.52 -6.42 13.25
CA ASN A 60 1.32 -4.99 13.54
C ASN A 60 -0.12 -4.65 13.98
N VAL A 61 -0.95 -5.68 14.15
CA VAL A 61 -2.32 -5.58 14.64
C VAL A 61 -2.31 -6.04 16.09
N ASP A 62 -2.74 -5.19 17.00
CA ASP A 62 -2.74 -5.50 18.43
C ASP A 62 -3.77 -6.59 18.77
N GLY A 63 -3.53 -7.32 19.87
CA GLY A 63 -4.41 -8.41 20.32
C GLY A 63 -5.91 -8.05 20.38
N PRO A 64 -6.30 -6.85 20.84
CA PRO A 64 -7.69 -6.39 20.78
C PRO A 64 -8.26 -6.33 19.36
N THR A 65 -7.50 -5.82 18.39
CA THR A 65 -7.95 -5.74 17.00
C THR A 65 -8.08 -7.13 16.38
N LEU A 66 -7.19 -8.07 16.71
CA LEU A 66 -7.33 -9.47 16.28
C LEU A 66 -8.62 -10.10 16.83
N HIS A 67 -8.94 -9.87 18.11
CA HIS A 67 -10.18 -10.37 18.69
C HIS A 67 -11.43 -9.76 18.03
N ILE A 68 -11.39 -8.46 17.70
CA ILE A 68 -12.46 -7.80 16.95
C ILE A 68 -12.59 -8.41 15.55
N LEU A 69 -11.49 -8.68 14.87
CA LEU A 69 -11.50 -9.32 13.55
C LEU A 69 -12.07 -10.75 13.59
N ASP A 70 -11.75 -11.54 14.62
CA ASP A 70 -12.31 -12.88 14.83
C ASP A 70 -13.83 -12.84 15.09
N LEU A 71 -14.27 -11.87 15.90
CA LEU A 71 -15.70 -11.62 16.13
C LEU A 71 -16.40 -11.16 14.83
N LEU A 72 -15.77 -10.27 14.07
CA LEU A 72 -16.27 -9.82 12.78
C LEU A 72 -16.36 -10.98 11.79
N ALA A 73 -15.35 -11.84 11.72
CA ALA A 73 -15.37 -13.03 10.86
C ALA A 73 -16.52 -13.97 11.23
N SER A 74 -16.71 -14.22 12.53
CA SER A 74 -17.84 -15.01 13.05
C SER A 74 -19.20 -14.39 12.70
N CYS A 75 -19.31 -13.06 12.74
CA CYS A 75 -20.52 -12.33 12.36
C CYS A 75 -20.73 -12.26 10.84
N PHE A 76 -19.66 -12.25 10.04
CA PHE A 76 -19.71 -12.13 8.58
C PHE A 76 -20.42 -13.33 7.95
N HIS A 77 -20.25 -14.52 8.51
CA HIS A 77 -21.00 -15.72 8.10
C HIS A 77 -22.52 -15.54 8.20
N LYS A 78 -23.00 -14.72 9.14
CA LYS A 78 -24.43 -14.48 9.35
C LYS A 78 -24.97 -13.38 8.46
N SER A 79 -24.20 -12.31 8.24
CA SER A 79 -24.61 -11.22 7.34
C SER A 79 -23.41 -10.49 6.73
N PRO A 80 -22.95 -10.93 5.55
CA PRO A 80 -21.77 -10.36 4.88
C PRO A 80 -22.06 -8.96 4.30
N VAL A 81 -23.35 -8.62 4.14
CA VAL A 81 -23.81 -7.35 3.57
C VAL A 81 -23.54 -6.19 4.52
N TYR A 82 -23.84 -6.33 5.82
CA TYR A 82 -23.69 -5.21 6.78
C TYR A 82 -22.25 -4.76 6.95
N ILE A 83 -21.30 -5.70 7.03
CA ILE A 83 -19.89 -5.36 7.20
C ILE A 83 -19.37 -4.69 5.92
N THR A 84 -19.83 -5.15 4.75
CA THR A 84 -19.51 -4.51 3.48
C THR A 84 -20.11 -3.11 3.39
N ASP A 85 -21.36 -2.91 3.81
CA ASP A 85 -22.02 -1.61 3.88
C ASP A 85 -21.31 -0.64 4.80
N ALA A 86 -20.90 -1.12 5.98
CA ALA A 86 -20.15 -0.33 6.95
C ALA A 86 -18.80 0.11 6.36
N LEU A 87 -18.07 -0.79 5.70
CA LEU A 87 -16.82 -0.46 5.04
C LEU A 87 -17.02 0.55 3.91
N VAL A 88 -17.98 0.31 3.02
CA VAL A 88 -18.28 1.20 1.89
C VAL A 88 -18.70 2.58 2.41
N SER A 89 -19.56 2.63 3.44
CA SER A 89 -19.98 3.88 4.08
C SER A 89 -18.78 4.63 4.68
N HIS A 90 -17.88 3.94 5.35
CA HIS A 90 -16.67 4.52 5.93
C HIS A 90 -15.70 5.06 4.85
N LEU A 91 -15.58 4.36 3.73
CA LEU A 91 -14.71 4.74 2.61
C LEU A 91 -15.39 5.70 1.61
N THR A 92 -16.67 6.02 1.79
CA THR A 92 -17.37 6.94 0.90
C THR A 92 -16.78 8.34 1.04
N THR A 93 -16.46 8.95 -0.09
CA THR A 93 -15.92 10.31 -0.16
C THR A 93 -16.80 11.17 -1.04
N HIS A 94 -16.72 12.49 -0.89
CA HIS A 94 -17.40 13.43 -1.79
C HIS A 94 -16.70 13.56 -3.16
N HIS A 95 -15.51 12.98 -3.33
CA HIS A 95 -14.74 13.04 -4.56
C HIS A 95 -15.27 12.06 -5.60
N SER A 96 -15.22 12.47 -6.87
CA SER A 96 -15.59 11.62 -8.00
C SER A 96 -14.59 10.47 -8.16
N VAL A 97 -15.11 9.26 -8.33
CA VAL A 97 -14.30 8.08 -8.65
C VAL A 97 -13.74 8.24 -10.07
N PRO A 98 -12.41 8.21 -10.28
CA PRO A 98 -11.84 8.42 -11.61
C PRO A 98 -12.22 7.28 -12.56
N SER A 99 -12.54 7.62 -13.80
CA SER A 99 -12.90 6.69 -14.86
C SER A 99 -11.70 5.85 -15.32
N THR A 100 -11.98 4.76 -16.01
CA THR A 100 -10.94 3.91 -16.59
C THR A 100 -10.03 4.65 -17.57
N ASN A 101 -10.56 5.63 -18.32
CA ASN A 101 -9.78 6.41 -19.28
C ASN A 101 -8.84 7.38 -18.57
N GLU A 102 -9.31 8.05 -17.52
CA GLU A 102 -8.47 8.93 -16.70
C GLU A 102 -7.26 8.17 -16.12
N TYR A 103 -7.45 6.94 -15.62
CA TYR A 103 -6.33 6.12 -15.17
C TYR A 103 -5.37 5.69 -16.29
N LYS A 104 -5.87 5.44 -17.51
CA LYS A 104 -5.01 5.08 -18.65
C LYS A 104 -4.05 6.20 -19.01
N GLU A 105 -4.44 7.45 -18.81
CA GLU A 105 -3.60 8.62 -19.11
C GLU A 105 -2.50 8.83 -18.06
N ILE A 106 -2.76 8.47 -16.80
CA ILE A 106 -1.82 8.72 -15.71
C ILE A 106 -0.88 7.55 -15.42
N LEU A 107 -1.34 6.30 -15.52
CA LEU A 107 -0.52 5.15 -15.14
C LEU A 107 0.65 4.96 -16.13
N PRO A 108 1.85 4.58 -15.65
CA PRO A 108 2.18 4.13 -14.29
C PRO A 108 2.55 5.26 -13.31
N ARG A 109 2.38 6.54 -13.68
CA ARG A 109 2.67 7.65 -12.76
C ARG A 109 1.71 7.61 -11.57
N ARG A 110 2.15 8.22 -10.46
CA ARG A 110 1.34 8.33 -9.25
C ARG A 110 0.04 9.06 -9.54
N SER A 111 -1.08 8.46 -9.12
CA SER A 111 -2.37 9.12 -9.16
C SER A 111 -2.41 10.30 -8.21
N MET A 112 -2.96 11.41 -8.70
CA MET A 112 -3.16 12.66 -7.95
C MET A 112 -4.65 13.00 -7.81
N PHE A 113 -5.54 12.06 -8.11
CA PHE A 113 -6.98 12.26 -7.90
C PHE A 113 -7.29 12.29 -6.40
N ASP A 114 -8.11 13.25 -5.96
CA ASP A 114 -8.46 13.41 -4.54
C ASP A 114 -9.09 12.15 -3.95
N PHE A 115 -9.89 11.43 -4.75
CA PHE A 115 -10.43 10.12 -4.38
C PHE A 115 -9.32 9.15 -3.98
N ASP A 116 -8.27 9.02 -4.80
CA ASP A 116 -7.17 8.09 -4.55
C ASP A 116 -6.33 8.49 -3.35
N LEU A 117 -6.03 9.78 -3.21
CA LEU A 117 -5.29 10.30 -2.07
C LEU A 117 -6.06 10.06 -0.76
N THR A 118 -7.37 10.25 -0.77
CA THR A 118 -8.23 10.01 0.40
C THR A 118 -8.26 8.52 0.76
N ILE A 119 -8.50 7.64 -0.21
CA ILE A 119 -8.52 6.20 0.02
C ILE A 119 -7.15 5.72 0.52
N GLN A 120 -6.06 6.16 -0.11
CA GLN A 120 -4.71 5.83 0.34
C GLN A 120 -4.47 6.27 1.79
N SER A 121 -4.86 7.50 2.16
CA SER A 121 -4.72 8.02 3.53
C SER A 121 -5.47 7.16 4.54
N ARG A 122 -6.73 6.80 4.24
CA ARG A 122 -7.56 5.97 5.14
C ARG A 122 -6.94 4.62 5.44
N PHE A 123 -6.42 3.93 4.42
CA PHE A 123 -5.78 2.63 4.59
C PHE A 123 -4.42 2.72 5.28
N GLN A 124 -3.72 3.86 5.17
CA GLN A 124 -2.48 4.12 5.91
C GLN A 124 -2.75 4.44 7.38
N GLU A 125 -3.80 5.23 7.66
CA GLU A 125 -4.23 5.57 9.02
C GLU A 125 -4.80 4.36 9.76
N THR A 126 -5.52 3.49 9.05
CA THR A 126 -6.19 2.32 9.64
C THR A 126 -5.82 1.04 8.87
N PRO A 127 -4.67 0.40 9.19
CA PRO A 127 -4.22 -0.82 8.51
C PRO A 127 -5.22 -1.99 8.61
N ALA A 128 -6.02 -2.03 9.69
CA ALA A 128 -7.06 -3.04 9.90
C ALA A 128 -8.13 -3.06 8.79
N LEU A 129 -8.28 -1.98 8.02
CA LEU A 129 -9.17 -1.95 6.85
C LEU A 129 -8.76 -2.99 5.80
N MET A 130 -7.47 -3.30 5.66
CA MET A 130 -7.02 -4.39 4.77
C MET A 130 -7.49 -5.76 5.26
N CYS A 131 -7.50 -6.01 6.57
CA CYS A 131 -8.02 -7.25 7.14
C CYS A 131 -9.53 -7.38 6.89
N VAL A 132 -10.28 -6.28 6.94
CA VAL A 132 -11.72 -6.28 6.59
C VAL A 132 -11.93 -6.57 5.10
N ILE A 133 -11.11 -5.99 4.21
CA ILE A 133 -11.12 -6.32 2.78
C ILE A 133 -10.81 -7.81 2.56
N GLU A 134 -9.82 -8.36 3.28
CA GLU A 134 -9.48 -9.78 3.23
C GLU A 134 -10.67 -10.65 3.64
N LEU A 135 -11.37 -10.32 4.72
CA LEU A 135 -12.58 -11.01 5.13
C LEU A 135 -13.67 -10.95 4.04
N ILE A 136 -13.94 -9.77 3.50
CA ILE A 136 -14.94 -9.57 2.42
C ILE A 136 -14.54 -10.35 1.16
N SER A 137 -13.25 -10.53 0.88
CA SER A 137 -12.77 -11.18 -0.35
C SER A 137 -13.15 -12.66 -0.47
N HIS A 138 -13.52 -13.32 0.64
CA HIS A 138 -14.12 -14.66 0.63
C HIS A 138 -15.53 -14.69 0.03
N HIS A 139 -16.15 -13.52 -0.18
CA HIS A 139 -17.48 -13.36 -0.73
C HIS A 139 -17.43 -12.49 -2.00
N PRO A 140 -17.19 -13.09 -3.19
CA PRO A 140 -16.96 -12.34 -4.43
C PRO A 140 -18.04 -11.30 -4.75
N ASN A 141 -19.30 -11.60 -4.44
CA ASN A 141 -20.42 -10.68 -4.66
C ASN A 141 -20.39 -9.45 -3.76
N GLN A 142 -19.87 -9.57 -2.54
CA GLN A 142 -19.67 -8.42 -1.66
C GLN A 142 -18.45 -7.61 -2.08
N LEU A 143 -17.33 -8.29 -2.39
CA LEU A 143 -16.11 -7.60 -2.80
C LEU A 143 -16.31 -6.75 -4.07
N LYS A 144 -17.21 -7.14 -4.97
CA LYS A 144 -17.57 -6.34 -6.18
C LYS A 144 -18.00 -4.92 -5.83
N ARG A 145 -18.62 -4.73 -4.67
CA ARG A 145 -19.07 -3.42 -4.16
C ARG A 145 -17.90 -2.55 -3.72
N CYS A 146 -16.77 -3.16 -3.40
CA CYS A 146 -15.52 -2.49 -3.04
C CYS A 146 -14.58 -2.24 -4.24
N TRP A 147 -15.03 -2.53 -5.48
CA TRP A 147 -14.19 -2.45 -6.68
C TRP A 147 -13.50 -1.09 -6.86
N ALA A 148 -14.21 0.02 -6.63
CA ALA A 148 -13.65 1.36 -6.79
C ALA A 148 -12.44 1.60 -5.86
N TYR A 149 -12.51 1.11 -4.63
CA TYR A 149 -11.45 1.26 -3.63
C TYR A 149 -10.25 0.35 -3.91
N LEU A 150 -10.49 -0.92 -4.26
CA LEU A 150 -9.42 -1.84 -4.64
C LEU A 150 -8.67 -1.38 -5.89
N ARG A 151 -9.40 -0.81 -6.86
CA ARG A 151 -8.80 -0.20 -8.04
C ARG A 151 -7.96 1.02 -7.68
N SER A 152 -8.45 1.89 -6.81
CA SER A 152 -7.69 3.03 -6.29
C SER A 152 -6.38 2.61 -5.59
N LEU A 153 -6.45 1.59 -4.72
CA LEU A 153 -5.29 1.02 -4.05
C LEU A 153 -4.29 0.40 -5.04
N LEU A 154 -4.78 -0.32 -6.06
CA LEU A 154 -3.92 -0.88 -7.11
C LEU A 154 -3.20 0.23 -7.89
N ALA A 155 -3.91 1.28 -8.31
CA ALA A 155 -3.31 2.43 -8.98
C ALA A 155 -2.25 3.12 -8.09
N SER A 156 -2.54 3.23 -6.80
CA SER A 156 -1.60 3.78 -5.81
C SER A 156 -0.35 2.93 -5.64
N CYS A 157 -0.50 1.59 -5.63
CA CYS A 157 0.64 0.65 -5.61
C CYS A 157 1.50 0.80 -6.87
N ILE A 158 0.90 0.82 -8.06
CA ILE A 158 1.61 1.04 -9.34
C ILE A 158 2.41 2.34 -9.28
N GLY A 159 1.78 3.44 -8.91
CA GLY A 159 2.41 4.76 -8.85
C GLY A 159 3.56 4.85 -7.85
N THR A 160 3.42 4.20 -6.70
CA THR A 160 4.44 4.20 -5.65
C THR A 160 5.65 3.35 -6.04
N TRP A 161 5.42 2.16 -6.61
CA TRP A 161 6.50 1.32 -7.13
C TRP A 161 7.22 2.00 -8.31
N HIS A 162 6.48 2.65 -9.21
CA HIS A 162 7.07 3.38 -10.34
C HIS A 162 7.94 4.57 -9.90
N SER A 163 7.62 5.17 -8.75
CA SER A 163 8.43 6.25 -8.17
C SER A 163 9.71 5.73 -7.49
N THR A 164 9.82 4.41 -7.28
CA THR A 164 10.99 3.77 -6.66
C THR A 164 12.07 3.53 -7.71
N LYS A 165 13.21 4.22 -7.56
CA LYS A 165 14.35 4.15 -8.50
C LYS A 165 15.35 3.04 -8.19
N GLU A 166 15.03 2.15 -7.25
CA GLU A 166 15.92 1.09 -6.81
C GLU A 166 15.93 -0.06 -7.81
N THR A 167 17.12 -0.60 -8.10
CA THR A 167 17.28 -1.73 -9.04
C THR A 167 16.99 -3.07 -8.39
N LYS A 168 16.96 -3.14 -7.06
CA LYS A 168 16.63 -4.33 -6.28
C LYS A 168 15.62 -3.97 -5.20
N LEU A 169 14.75 -4.91 -4.87
CA LEU A 169 13.80 -4.74 -3.80
C LEU A 169 14.52 -4.72 -2.44
N ASN A 170 14.23 -3.70 -1.63
CA ASN A 170 14.66 -3.64 -0.23
C ASN A 170 13.43 -3.85 0.69
N PRO A 171 13.22 -5.07 1.22
CA PRO A 171 12.07 -5.37 2.07
C PRO A 171 12.00 -4.53 3.35
N GLN A 172 13.14 -4.09 3.90
CA GLN A 172 13.17 -3.27 5.11
C GLN A 172 12.63 -1.86 4.86
N LYS A 173 12.89 -1.31 3.68
CA LYS A 173 12.42 0.02 3.30
C LYS A 173 10.98 0.01 2.79
N HIS A 174 10.62 -1.03 2.03
CA HIS A 174 9.34 -1.10 1.32
C HIS A 174 8.36 -2.11 1.90
N GLY A 175 8.61 -2.63 3.10
CA GLY A 175 7.82 -3.71 3.70
C GLY A 175 6.32 -3.44 3.75
N GLN A 176 5.90 -2.23 4.11
CA GLN A 176 4.49 -1.84 4.11
C GLN A 176 3.88 -1.83 2.71
N LEU A 177 4.58 -1.24 1.73
CA LEU A 177 4.10 -1.18 0.35
C LEU A 177 4.01 -2.58 -0.27
N LEU A 178 4.99 -3.43 0.02
CA LEU A 178 5.01 -4.83 -0.40
C LEU A 178 3.81 -5.59 0.18
N ALA A 179 3.58 -5.48 1.50
CA ALA A 179 2.45 -6.11 2.16
C ALA A 179 1.10 -5.66 1.58
N THR A 180 0.89 -4.35 1.43
CA THR A 180 -0.33 -3.82 0.82
C THR A 180 -0.49 -4.30 -0.63
N THR A 181 0.60 -4.35 -1.40
CA THR A 181 0.56 -4.87 -2.79
C THR A 181 0.10 -6.33 -2.82
N CYS A 182 0.69 -7.20 -1.97
CA CYS A 182 0.30 -8.60 -1.88
C CYS A 182 -1.15 -8.76 -1.43
N GLN A 183 -1.59 -8.05 -0.39
CA GLN A 183 -2.95 -8.11 0.13
C GLN A 183 -3.99 -7.69 -0.92
N VAL A 184 -3.70 -6.65 -1.72
CA VAL A 184 -4.59 -6.22 -2.82
C VAL A 184 -4.69 -7.33 -3.88
N LEU A 185 -3.56 -7.91 -4.29
CA LEU A 185 -3.55 -9.00 -5.28
C LEU A 185 -4.27 -10.25 -4.76
N GLU A 186 -4.04 -10.62 -3.50
CA GLU A 186 -4.68 -11.77 -2.85
C GLU A 186 -6.19 -11.58 -2.69
N ALA A 187 -6.65 -10.38 -2.33
CA ALA A 187 -8.08 -10.09 -2.27
C ALA A 187 -8.75 -10.27 -3.65
N MET A 188 -8.10 -9.79 -4.72
CA MET A 188 -8.60 -9.95 -6.09
C MET A 188 -8.54 -11.40 -6.57
N ALA A 189 -7.49 -12.14 -6.21
CA ALA A 189 -7.34 -13.56 -6.52
C ALA A 189 -8.40 -14.41 -5.81
N ARG A 190 -8.62 -14.17 -4.50
CA ARG A 190 -9.58 -14.90 -3.67
C ARG A 190 -11.03 -14.69 -4.11
N ALA A 191 -11.32 -13.53 -4.69
CA ALA A 191 -12.63 -13.23 -5.28
C ALA A 191 -12.77 -13.72 -6.74
N ASP A 192 -11.83 -14.51 -7.24
CA ASP A 192 -11.78 -15.04 -8.60
C ASP A 192 -11.71 -13.98 -9.71
N TRP A 193 -11.30 -12.74 -9.40
CA TRP A 193 -11.14 -11.69 -10.42
C TRP A 193 -9.89 -11.91 -11.26
N LEU A 194 -8.88 -12.52 -10.65
CA LEU A 194 -7.66 -12.98 -11.29
C LEU A 194 -7.71 -14.51 -11.39
N GLN A 195 -7.65 -15.06 -12.59
CA GLN A 195 -7.61 -16.51 -12.81
C GLN A 195 -6.17 -16.99 -12.91
N SER A 196 -5.97 -18.31 -12.83
CA SER A 196 -4.64 -18.89 -13.01
C SER A 196 -4.02 -18.48 -14.36
N PRO A 197 -2.75 -18.03 -14.37
CA PRO A 197 -1.79 -18.01 -13.25
C PRO A 197 -1.72 -16.68 -12.47
N TRP A 198 -2.53 -15.69 -12.82
CA TRP A 198 -2.54 -14.36 -12.17
C TRP A 198 -3.00 -14.40 -10.72
N ASN A 199 -3.79 -15.39 -10.33
CA ASN A 199 -4.21 -15.58 -8.94
C ASN A 199 -3.03 -15.83 -7.98
N MET A 200 -1.87 -16.26 -8.50
CA MET A 200 -0.65 -16.48 -7.73
C MET A 200 0.31 -15.28 -7.79
N ALA A 201 -0.07 -14.16 -8.43
CA ALA A 201 0.83 -13.04 -8.69
C ALA A 201 1.44 -12.43 -7.42
N SER A 202 0.77 -12.49 -6.26
CA SER A 202 1.33 -12.00 -4.99
C SER A 202 2.61 -12.75 -4.58
N GLU A 203 2.72 -14.03 -4.91
CA GLU A 203 3.83 -14.88 -4.48
C GLU A 203 5.17 -14.53 -5.14
N VAL A 204 5.13 -13.89 -6.32
CA VAL A 204 6.33 -13.49 -7.05
C VAL A 204 6.77 -12.06 -6.75
N VAL A 205 5.91 -11.21 -6.17
CA VAL A 205 6.19 -9.77 -5.99
C VAL A 205 7.50 -9.53 -5.23
N GLN A 206 7.74 -10.33 -4.19
CA GLN A 206 8.94 -10.21 -3.35
C GLN A 206 10.25 -10.62 -4.05
N GLU A 207 10.17 -11.40 -5.12
CA GLU A 207 11.33 -11.86 -5.89
C GLU A 207 11.67 -10.90 -7.04
N LEU A 208 10.80 -9.93 -7.29
CA LEU A 208 10.90 -9.01 -8.41
C LEU A 208 11.51 -7.66 -7.97
N PRO A 209 12.37 -7.06 -8.81
CA PRO A 209 12.78 -5.67 -8.59
C PRO A 209 11.62 -4.70 -8.88
N PRO A 210 11.65 -3.47 -8.34
CA PRO A 210 10.54 -2.50 -8.43
C PRO A 210 9.98 -2.27 -9.84
N ALA A 211 10.83 -2.17 -10.87
CA ALA A 211 10.40 -1.97 -12.25
C ALA A 211 9.56 -3.16 -12.78
N GLU A 212 9.90 -4.38 -12.37
CA GLU A 212 9.19 -5.60 -12.76
C GLU A 212 7.86 -5.72 -12.00
N ILE A 213 7.82 -5.29 -10.73
CA ILE A 213 6.58 -5.17 -9.95
C ILE A 213 5.61 -4.22 -10.66
N VAL A 214 6.07 -3.06 -11.14
CA VAL A 214 5.22 -2.13 -11.91
C VAL A 214 4.63 -2.82 -13.14
N ARG A 215 5.45 -3.53 -13.92
CA ARG A 215 4.97 -4.23 -15.11
C ARG A 215 3.94 -5.32 -14.77
N LEU A 216 4.18 -6.08 -13.71
CA LEU A 216 3.24 -7.08 -13.21
C LEU A 216 1.90 -6.45 -12.84
N LEU A 217 1.92 -5.38 -12.05
CA LEU A 217 0.71 -4.68 -11.61
C LEU A 217 -0.04 -3.99 -12.77
N GLN A 218 0.67 -3.48 -13.77
CA GLN A 218 0.05 -2.95 -15.00
C GLN A 218 -0.65 -4.06 -15.80
N ALA A 219 -0.02 -5.23 -15.94
CA ALA A 219 -0.66 -6.36 -16.62
C ALA A 219 -1.91 -6.87 -15.87
N VAL A 220 -1.86 -6.87 -14.53
CA VAL A 220 -3.04 -7.14 -13.69
C VAL A 220 -4.13 -6.09 -13.91
N TRP A 221 -3.78 -4.81 -13.87
CA TRP A 221 -4.69 -3.69 -14.12
C TRP A 221 -5.41 -3.80 -15.46
N GLU A 222 -4.67 -4.05 -16.53
CA GLU A 222 -5.24 -4.21 -17.89
C GLU A 222 -6.16 -5.43 -18.00
N THR A 223 -5.82 -6.52 -17.31
CA THR A 223 -6.67 -7.71 -17.23
C THR A 223 -7.99 -7.39 -16.54
N LEU A 224 -7.97 -6.64 -15.43
CA LEU A 224 -9.16 -6.25 -14.68
C LEU A 224 -10.02 -5.23 -15.43
N ILE A 225 -9.44 -4.34 -16.24
CA ILE A 225 -10.22 -3.45 -17.12
C ILE A 225 -10.97 -4.25 -18.17
N LYS A 226 -10.28 -5.21 -18.81
CA LYS A 226 -10.86 -6.04 -19.86
C LYS A 226 -11.96 -6.96 -19.33
N PHE A 227 -11.80 -7.40 -18.09
CA PHE A 227 -12.75 -8.26 -17.39
C PHE A 227 -13.07 -7.64 -16.02
N PRO A 228 -13.98 -6.66 -15.94
CA PRO A 228 -14.27 -5.98 -14.68
C PRO A 228 -15.18 -6.84 -13.80
N PRO A 229 -15.09 -6.72 -12.46
CA PRO A 229 -15.85 -7.56 -11.52
C PRO A 229 -17.37 -7.49 -11.67
N GLN A 230 -17.85 -6.40 -12.28
CA GLN A 230 -19.25 -6.08 -12.48
C GLN A 230 -19.87 -6.78 -13.69
N ALA A 231 -19.08 -7.30 -14.64
CA ALA A 231 -19.55 -7.81 -15.93
C ALA A 231 -20.11 -9.25 -15.92
N GLY A 232 -20.48 -9.79 -14.76
CA GLY A 232 -21.05 -11.14 -14.61
C GLY A 232 -20.01 -12.24 -14.33
N PRO A 233 -20.41 -13.53 -14.35
CA PRO A 233 -19.53 -14.63 -13.98
C PRO A 233 -18.33 -14.73 -14.94
N TYR A 234 -17.13 -14.66 -14.38
CA TYR A 234 -15.87 -14.75 -15.12
C TYR A 234 -15.75 -16.12 -15.79
N SER A 235 -15.62 -16.15 -17.12
CA SER A 235 -15.34 -17.38 -17.84
C SER A 235 -13.82 -17.58 -17.97
N PRO A 236 -13.26 -18.69 -17.49
CA PRO A 236 -11.81 -18.99 -17.54
C PRO A 236 -11.22 -18.97 -18.96
N SER A 237 -12.05 -19.25 -19.98
CA SER A 237 -11.64 -19.28 -21.38
C SER A 237 -11.15 -17.93 -21.90
N LYS A 238 -11.63 -16.81 -21.32
CA LYS A 238 -11.30 -15.46 -21.80
C LYS A 238 -9.95 -14.94 -21.29
N GLN A 239 -9.44 -15.44 -20.16
CA GLN A 239 -8.14 -15.02 -19.60
C GLN A 239 -6.95 -15.88 -20.09
N LYS A 240 -7.16 -17.02 -20.75
CA LYS A 240 -6.07 -17.87 -21.29
C LYS A 240 -5.11 -17.11 -22.24
N ALA A 241 -5.62 -16.12 -22.98
CA ALA A 241 -4.77 -15.29 -23.85
C ALA A 241 -3.81 -14.38 -23.07
N GLU A 242 -4.14 -14.05 -21.82
CA GLU A 242 -3.40 -13.10 -20.99
C GLU A 242 -2.19 -13.71 -20.28
N VAL A 243 -2.12 -15.05 -20.21
CA VAL A 243 -0.95 -15.80 -19.71
C VAL A 243 0.34 -15.40 -20.44
N THR A 244 0.21 -14.97 -21.70
CA THR A 244 1.32 -14.51 -22.54
C THR A 244 2.03 -13.29 -21.96
N ARG A 245 1.36 -12.45 -21.15
CA ARG A 245 1.97 -11.25 -20.56
C ARG A 245 2.78 -11.52 -19.29
N LEU A 246 2.49 -12.62 -18.61
CA LEU A 246 3.24 -13.01 -17.41
C LEU A 246 4.55 -13.74 -17.75
N LYS A 247 4.59 -14.48 -18.87
CA LYS A 247 5.77 -15.25 -19.29
C LYS A 247 7.04 -14.40 -19.45
N PRO A 248 7.03 -13.22 -20.11
CA PRO A 248 8.22 -12.37 -20.21
C PRO A 248 8.79 -11.98 -18.85
N ILE A 249 7.93 -11.65 -17.88
CA ILE A 249 8.34 -11.31 -16.51
C ILE A 249 9.11 -12.47 -15.86
N PHE A 250 8.63 -13.70 -16.08
CA PHE A 250 9.31 -14.91 -15.59
C PHE A 250 10.64 -15.18 -16.29
N VAL A 251 10.71 -14.96 -17.60
CA VAL A 251 11.94 -15.18 -18.38
C VAL A 251 13.01 -14.16 -17.98
N ASP A 252 12.64 -12.88 -17.87
CA ASP A 252 13.56 -11.80 -17.50
C ASP A 252 14.11 -11.96 -16.07
N ASN A 253 13.37 -12.64 -15.19
CA ASN A 253 13.75 -12.89 -13.79
C ASN A 253 13.91 -14.38 -13.49
N ILE A 254 14.28 -15.20 -14.48
CA ILE A 254 14.26 -16.66 -14.38
C ILE A 254 15.14 -17.18 -13.23
N VAL A 255 16.23 -16.47 -12.91
CA VAL A 255 17.13 -16.86 -11.81
C VAL A 255 16.41 -16.92 -10.47
N ALA A 256 15.51 -15.96 -10.21
CA ALA A 256 14.73 -15.92 -8.96
C ALA A 256 13.43 -16.73 -9.07
N LEU A 257 12.79 -16.72 -10.25
CA LEU A 257 11.45 -17.29 -10.44
C LEU A 257 11.42 -18.74 -10.95
N ALA A 258 12.56 -19.33 -11.33
CA ALA A 258 12.64 -20.72 -11.81
C ALA A 258 11.96 -21.74 -10.87
N PRO A 259 12.10 -21.67 -9.53
CA PRO A 259 11.44 -22.61 -8.63
C PRO A 259 9.90 -22.56 -8.71
N LEU A 260 9.35 -21.42 -9.10
CA LEU A 260 7.90 -21.20 -9.19
C LEU A 260 7.35 -21.46 -10.61
N TYR A 261 8.22 -21.52 -11.63
CA TYR A 261 7.83 -21.54 -13.03
C TYR A 261 6.85 -22.67 -13.37
N ALA A 262 7.13 -23.90 -12.94
CA ALA A 262 6.29 -25.07 -13.22
C ALA A 262 4.87 -24.96 -12.63
N ARG A 263 4.71 -24.21 -11.53
CA ARG A 263 3.41 -23.99 -10.90
C ARG A 263 2.57 -22.97 -11.67
N PHE A 264 3.21 -21.93 -12.21
CA PHE A 264 2.56 -20.90 -13.01
C PHE A 264 2.25 -21.37 -14.44
N PHE A 265 3.12 -22.20 -15.01
CA PHE A 265 3.00 -22.69 -16.38
C PHE A 265 3.11 -24.22 -16.41
N PRO A 266 2.09 -24.94 -15.91
CA PRO A 266 2.09 -26.39 -15.93
C PRO A 266 2.16 -26.87 -17.39
N ALA A 267 2.97 -27.90 -17.64
CA ALA A 267 3.10 -28.49 -18.96
C ALA A 267 1.73 -29.02 -19.42
N THR A 268 1.26 -28.55 -20.56
CA THR A 268 0.02 -29.07 -21.16
C THR A 268 0.26 -30.52 -21.57
N LYS A 269 -0.76 -31.39 -21.43
CA LYS A 269 -0.66 -32.82 -21.83
C LYS A 269 -0.13 -33.01 -23.26
N ASP A 270 -0.44 -32.07 -24.16
CA ASP A 270 0.04 -32.06 -25.55
C ASP A 270 1.56 -31.86 -25.69
N GLN A 271 2.21 -31.16 -24.74
CA GLN A 271 3.66 -30.96 -24.73
C GLN A 271 4.41 -32.18 -24.18
N LEU A 272 3.77 -32.97 -23.32
CA LEU A 272 4.34 -34.19 -22.75
C LEU A 272 4.24 -35.39 -23.70
N LEU A 273 3.24 -35.40 -24.60
CA LEU A 273 3.05 -36.48 -25.58
C LEU A 273 3.87 -36.31 -26.86
N GLY A 274 4.48 -35.15 -27.10
CA GLY A 274 5.26 -34.84 -28.31
C GLY A 274 6.72 -35.35 -28.34
N HIS A 275 7.21 -35.98 -27.26
CA HIS A 275 8.59 -36.49 -27.17
C HIS A 275 8.71 -38.02 -27.08
N ALA A 276 7.63 -38.74 -27.36
CA ALA A 276 7.60 -40.20 -27.34
C ALA A 276 7.42 -40.82 -28.75
N GLU A 277 8.16 -40.34 -29.76
CA GLU A 277 8.43 -41.19 -30.93
C GLU A 277 9.76 -41.93 -30.67
N PRO A 278 9.76 -43.26 -30.48
CA PRO A 278 11.01 -44.00 -30.40
C PRO A 278 11.72 -43.91 -31.76
N PRO A 279 13.07 -43.84 -31.79
CA PRO A 279 13.81 -43.84 -33.04
C PRO A 279 13.45 -45.10 -33.82
N ARG A 280 12.94 -44.91 -35.03
CA ARG A 280 12.74 -46.00 -35.98
C ARG A 280 14.12 -46.54 -36.35
N LEU A 281 14.41 -47.75 -35.89
CA LEU A 281 15.55 -48.57 -36.33
C LEU A 281 15.37 -49.00 -37.78
#